data_AF-A0A1V2P5A2-F1
#
_entry.id   AF-A0A1V2P5A2-F1
#
_cell.length_a   1.000
_cell.length_b   1.000
_cell.length_c   1.000
_cell.angle_alpha   90.00
_cell.angle_beta   90.00
_cell.angle_gamma   90.00
#
_symmetry.space_group_name_H-M   'P 1'
#
loop_
_entity.id
_entity.type
_entity.pdbx_description
1 polymer ?
#
loop_
_entity_poly.entity_id
_entity_poly.type
_entity_poly.pdbx_seq_one_letter_code
_entity_poly.pdbx_strand_id
1 'polypeptide(L)' 'MPAVNLDTSDATELTELLRFVHDWLAIDAARLGESLSTFVGGRAYDIVELRADLARFTFLLGGSDGEGVFAHEPE' A
#
# COMPACT_ATOMS: atom_id res chain seq x y z
N MET A 1 -7.35 20.43 -10.44
CA MET A 1 -7.66 19.53 -9.30
C MET A 1 -7.46 20.32 -8.02
N PRO A 2 -8.33 20.16 -7.00
CA PRO A 2 -8.07 20.79 -5.70
C PRO A 2 -6.74 20.28 -5.16
N ALA A 3 -5.92 21.18 -4.60
CA ALA A 3 -4.71 20.79 -3.90
C ALA A 3 -5.13 20.09 -2.59
N VAL A 4 -4.67 18.86 -2.39
CA VAL A 4 -4.75 18.20 -1.08
C VAL A 4 -3.64 18.83 -0.22
N ASN A 5 -4.02 19.60 0.78
CA ASN A 5 -3.09 20.14 1.78
C ASN A 5 -3.09 19.17 2.95
N LEU A 6 -1.97 18.48 3.16
CA LEU A 6 -1.75 17.59 4.29
C LEU A 6 -0.65 18.21 5.13
N ASP A 7 -0.91 18.44 6.42
CA ASP A 7 0.15 18.91 7.31
C ASP A 7 1.08 17.75 7.72
N THR A 8 2.17 18.09 8.41
CA THR A 8 3.19 17.10 8.81
C THR A 8 2.65 16.07 9.82
N SER A 9 1.72 16.47 10.69
CA SER A 9 1.11 15.56 11.68
C SER A 9 0.22 14.57 10.95
N ASP A 10 -0.67 15.06 10.09
CA ASP A 10 -1.58 14.23 9.31
C ASP A 10 -0.82 13.28 8.37
N ALA A 11 0.28 13.76 7.76
CA ALA A 11 1.14 12.93 6.92
C ALA A 11 1.81 11.80 7.71
N THR A 12 2.20 12.06 8.96
CA THR A 12 2.78 11.06 9.85
C THR A 12 1.74 10.00 10.22
N GLU A 13 0.56 10.41 10.66
CA GLU A 13 -0.53 9.48 11.03
C GLU A 13 -0.97 8.62 9.84
N LEU A 14 -1.09 9.23 8.65
CA LEU A 14 -1.43 8.49 7.43
C LEU A 14 -0.35 7.46 7.08
N THR A 15 0.92 7.84 7.21
CA THR A 15 2.06 6.93 7.01
C THR A 15 1.98 5.71 7.93
N GLU A 16 1.71 5.93 9.22
CA GLU A 16 1.58 4.86 10.20
C GLU A 16 0.40 3.93 9.88
N LEU A 17 -0.74 4.50 9.48
CA LEU A 17 -1.92 3.72 9.09
C LEU A 17 -1.65 2.86 7.84
N LEU A 18 -0.99 3.43 6.82
CA LEU A 18 -0.66 2.69 5.60
C LEU A 18 0.27 1.50 5.90
N ARG A 19 1.29 1.71 6.74
CA ARG A 19 2.19 0.64 7.18
C ARG A 19 1.45 -0.42 8.00
N PHE A 20 0.59 0.01 8.92
CA PHE A 20 -0.24 -0.90 9.70
C PHE A 20 -1.10 -1.81 8.82
N VAL A 21 -1.75 -1.26 7.79
CA VAL A 21 -2.54 -2.04 6.83
C VAL A 21 -1.64 -2.97 6.01
N HIS A 22 -0.51 -2.47 5.52
CA HIS A 22 0.46 -3.28 4.77
C HIS A 22 0.91 -4.52 5.57
N ASP A 23 1.25 -4.33 6.84
CA ASP A 23 1.74 -5.40 7.72
C ASP A 23 0.60 -6.36 8.09
N TRP A 24 -0.61 -5.84 8.32
CA TRP A 24 -1.80 -6.66 8.57
C TRP A 24 -2.12 -7.56 7.37
N LEU A 25 -2.02 -7.06 6.14
CA LEU A 25 -2.23 -7.85 4.92
C LEU A 25 -1.23 -9.01 4.78
N ALA A 26 -0.03 -8.89 5.38
CA ALA A 26 0.98 -9.94 5.33
C ALA A 26 0.69 -11.13 6.27
N ILE A 27 -0.16 -10.95 7.29
CA ILE A 27 -0.44 -11.98 8.31
C ILE A 27 -1.14 -13.20 7.70
N ASP A 28 -2.09 -12.98 6.78
CA ASP A 28 -2.87 -14.05 6.14
C ASP A 28 -3.18 -13.71 4.68
N ALA A 29 -2.11 -13.61 3.89
CA ALA A 29 -2.20 -13.12 2.52
C ALA A 29 -3.10 -13.98 1.62
N ALA A 30 -3.21 -15.28 1.88
CA ALA A 30 -4.06 -16.19 1.09
C ALA A 30 -5.55 -15.89 1.32
N ARG A 31 -5.99 -15.86 2.58
CA ARG A 31 -7.39 -15.59 2.93
C ARG A 31 -7.80 -14.17 2.55
N LEU A 32 -6.93 -13.20 2.82
CA LEU A 32 -7.20 -11.80 2.48
C LEU A 32 -7.17 -11.57 0.96
N GLY A 33 -6.31 -12.30 0.23
CA GLY A 33 -6.27 -12.28 -1.23
C GLY A 33 -7.56 -12.83 -1.87
N GLU A 34 -8.12 -13.92 -1.34
CA GLU A 34 -9.41 -14.45 -1.81
C GLU A 34 -10.57 -13.46 -1.54
N SER A 35 -10.60 -12.87 -0.34
CA SER A 35 -11.57 -11.82 0.01
C SER A 35 -11.46 -10.61 -0.91
N LEU A 36 -10.24 -10.15 -1.19
CA LEU A 36 -9.98 -9.03 -2.09
C LEU A 36 -10.40 -9.37 -3.53
N SER A 37 -10.02 -10.55 -4.04
CA SER A 37 -10.41 -11.02 -5.36
C SER A 37 -11.93 -11.07 -5.54
N THR A 38 -12.64 -11.48 -4.49
CA THR A 38 -14.12 -11.49 -4.48
C THR A 38 -14.68 -10.08 -4.53
N PHE A 39 -14.08 -9.13 -3.80
CA PHE A 39 -14.49 -7.73 -3.79
C PHE A 39 -14.26 -7.02 -5.13
N VAL A 40 -13.11 -7.24 -5.77
CA VAL A 40 -12.75 -6.56 -7.04
C VAL A 40 -13.37 -7.20 -8.28
N GLY A 41 -13.91 -8.42 -8.19
CA GLY A 41 -14.51 -9.14 -9.32
C GLY A 41 -13.51 -9.81 -10.27
N GLY A 42 -12.28 -10.10 -9.82
CA GLY A 42 -11.15 -10.64 -10.60
C GLY A 42 -10.48 -9.59 -11.53
N ARG A 43 -9.32 -9.76 -12.16
CA ARG A 43 -8.11 -10.60 -11.95
C ARG A 43 -6.85 -9.69 -12.10
N ALA A 44 -7.04 -8.38 -11.93
CA ALA A 44 -6.03 -7.34 -12.24
C ALA A 44 -5.70 -6.44 -11.04
N TYR A 45 -6.23 -6.77 -9.85
CA TYR A 45 -5.81 -6.14 -8.60
C TYR A 45 -5.75 -7.20 -7.52
N ASP A 46 -4.55 -7.70 -7.28
CA ASP A 46 -4.29 -8.71 -6.25
C ASP A 46 -3.69 -8.09 -4.97
N ILE A 47 -3.48 -8.93 -3.97
CA ILE A 47 -2.96 -8.49 -2.67
C ILE A 47 -1.49 -8.03 -2.76
N VAL A 48 -0.74 -8.48 -3.77
CA VAL A 48 0.63 -8.04 -4.01
C VAL A 48 0.62 -6.61 -4.54
N GLU A 49 -0.23 -6.33 -5.53
CA GLU A 49 -0.42 -4.98 -6.08
C GLU A 49 -0.91 -4.00 -5.00
N LEU A 50 -1.86 -4.40 -4.16
CA LEU A 50 -2.31 -3.59 -3.03
C LEU A 50 -1.17 -3.28 -2.05
N ARG A 51 -0.35 -4.27 -1.68
CA ARG A 51 0.77 -4.05 -0.78
C ARG A 51 1.84 -3.16 -1.39
N ALA A 52 2.09 -3.28 -2.69
CA ALA A 52 3.01 -2.41 -3.41
C ALA A 52 2.52 -0.95 -3.43
N ASP A 53 1.23 -0.73 -3.65
CA ASP A 53 0.64 0.62 -3.60
C ASP A 53 0.75 1.24 -2.19
N LEU A 54 0.46 0.47 -1.14
CA LEU A 54 0.62 0.94 0.24
C LEU A 54 2.07 1.33 0.52
N ALA A 55 3.05 0.50 0.13
CA ALA A 55 4.47 0.80 0.31
C ALA A 55 4.89 2.06 -0.47
N ARG A 56 4.40 2.24 -1.70
CA ARG A 56 4.67 3.43 -2.53
C ARG A 56 4.12 4.69 -1.88
N PHE A 57 2.91 4.67 -1.34
CA PHE A 57 2.33 5.84 -0.66
C PHE A 57 3.04 6.14 0.67
N THR A 58 3.41 5.12 1.44
CA THR A 58 4.27 5.29 2.62
C THR A 58 5.59 5.97 2.26
N PHE A 59 6.24 5.57 1.16
CA PHE A 59 7.46 6.22 0.67
C PHE A 59 7.24 7.68 0.24
N LEU A 60 6.18 7.96 -0.53
CA LEU A 60 5.87 9.32 -0.98
C LEU A 60 5.59 10.29 0.17
N LEU A 61 5.16 9.78 1.33
CA LEU A 61 4.96 10.56 2.55
C LEU A 61 6.22 10.67 3.43
N GLY A 62 7.36 10.09 3.00
CA GLY A 62 8.63 10.10 3.74
C GLY A 62 8.72 9.06 4.85
N GLY A 63 7.84 8.07 4.86
CA GLY A 63 7.73 7.03 5.89
C GLY A 63 8.59 5.79 5.71
N SER A 64 9.34 5.71 4.61
CA SER A 64 10.23 4.59 4.28
C SER A 64 11.36 5.07 3.40
N ASP A 65 12.51 4.39 3.47
CA ASP A 65 13.71 4.66 2.69
C ASP A 65 13.57 4.17 1.23
N GLY A 66 12.43 3.57 0.88
CA GLY A 66 12.12 3.11 -0.48
C GLY A 66 12.53 1.67 -0.80
N GLU A 67 13.00 0.91 0.19
CA GLU A 67 13.31 -0.51 0.02
C GLU A 67 12.05 -1.29 -0.42
N GLY A 68 12.14 -2.03 -1.52
CA GLY A 68 11.03 -2.85 -2.05
C GLY A 68 9.96 -2.10 -2.85
N VAL A 69 10.01 -0.77 -2.95
CA VAL A 69 9.03 0.05 -3.69
C VAL A 69 9.16 -0.10 -5.22
N PHE A 70 10.35 -0.41 -5.71
CA PHE A 70 10.66 -0.54 -7.15
C PHE A 70 10.98 -1.97 -7.59
N ALA A 71 10.55 -2.98 -6.84
CA ALA A 71 10.81 -4.38 -7.17
C ALA A 71 9.92 -4.92 -8.31
N HIS A 72 9.81 -4.19 -9.42
CA HIS A 72 9.40 -4.72 -10.72
C HIS A 72 9.77 -3.78 -11.88
N GLU A 73 11.04 -3.74 -12.26
CA GLU A 73 11.42 -3.45 -13.65
C GLU A 73 12.06 -4.74 -14.21
N PRO A 74 11.33 -5.55 -15.00
CA PRO A 74 11.97 -6.54 -15.84
C PRO A 74 12.67 -5.82 -17.02
N GLU A 75 13.91 -6.22 -17.33
CA GLU A 75 14.60 -5.90 -18.58
C GLU A 75 13.81 -6.36 -19.82
#